data_AF-A0A924L7U6-F1
#
_entry.id   AF-A0A924L7U6-F1
#
_cell.length_a   1.000
_cell.length_b   1.000
_cell.length_c   1.000
_cell.angle_alpha   90.00
_cell.angle_beta   90.00
_cell.angle_gamma   90.00
#
_symmetry.space_group_name_H-M   'P 1'
#
loop_
_entity.id
_entity.type
_entity.pdbx_description
1 polymer ?
#
loop_
_entity_poly.entity_id
_entity_poly.type
_entity_poly.pdbx_seq_one_letter_code
_entity_poly.pdbx_strand_id
1 'polypeptide(L)'
;MELQDYTRILRQRWLLIGLVAIGAIVIALLYTATATRMYQSSARLFVTTSQSGNSDAYQGGLFSEQRVKSYASLLNGEEISRRVDEELNLDVSPRVLASKIKASVEPDTVVLRISITDTSPAEAKRLTQATAQVFVKYVAELETPPGKSAAPVKASIV
;
A
#
# COMPACT_ATOMS: atom_id res chain seq x y z
N MET A 1 -19.29 -26.97 38.50
CA MET A 1 -19.84 -25.61 38.42
C MET A 1 -21.02 -25.67 37.47
N GLU A 2 -22.23 -25.46 37.98
CA GLU A 2 -23.44 -25.49 37.14
C GLU A 2 -23.80 -24.08 36.65
N LEU A 3 -24.51 -24.00 35.53
CA LEU A 3 -24.98 -22.72 34.94
C LEU A 3 -25.78 -21.85 35.93
N GLN A 4 -26.42 -22.48 36.91
CA GLN A 4 -27.19 -21.80 37.95
C GLN A 4 -26.32 -20.90 38.85
N ASP A 5 -25.08 -21.29 39.14
CA ASP A 5 -24.18 -20.50 39.99
C ASP A 5 -23.79 -19.16 39.33
N TYR A 6 -23.61 -19.15 38.01
CA TYR A 6 -23.31 -17.93 37.25
C TYR A 6 -24.45 -16.91 37.28
N THR A 7 -25.70 -17.37 37.18
CA THR A 7 -26.88 -16.48 37.21
C THR A 7 -27.06 -15.81 38.58
N ARG A 8 -26.74 -16.53 39.66
CA ARG A 8 -26.80 -15.99 41.03
C ARG A 8 -25.72 -14.93 41.25
N ILE A 9 -24.49 -15.18 40.81
CA ILE A 9 -23.38 -14.21 40.89
C ILE A 9 -23.70 -12.95 40.07
N LEU A 10 -24.24 -13.10 38.87
CA LEU A 10 -24.62 -11.99 38.00
C LEU A 10 -25.67 -11.09 38.69
N ARG A 11 -26.69 -11.68 39.31
CA ARG A 11 -27.75 -10.94 40.01
C ARG A 11 -27.27 -10.27 41.29
N GLN A 12 -26.33 -10.89 42.01
CA GLN A 12 -25.80 -10.37 43.28
C GLN A 12 -24.76 -9.26 43.09
N ARG A 13 -24.01 -9.28 41.97
CA ARG A 13 -22.95 -8.29 41.67
C ARG A 13 -23.24 -7.40 40.45
N TRP A 14 -24.49 -7.32 40.02
CA TRP A 14 -24.89 -6.60 38.80
C TRP A 14 -24.42 -5.13 38.78
N LEU A 15 -24.39 -4.44 39.93
CA LEU A 15 -23.86 -3.09 40.06
C LEU A 15 -22.35 -2.99 39.77
N LEU A 16 -21.55 -3.93 40.28
CA LEU A 16 -20.11 -3.96 40.05
C LEU A 16 -19.83 -4.28 38.57
N ILE A 17 -20.56 -5.23 38.00
CA ILE A 17 -20.45 -5.61 36.59
C ILE A 17 -20.85 -4.43 35.69
N GLY A 18 -21.94 -3.73 36.01
CA GLY A 18 -22.35 -2.52 35.31
C GLY A 18 -21.32 -1.40 35.40
N LEU A 19 -20.72 -1.18 36.58
CA LEU A 19 -19.70 -0.15 36.77
C LEU A 19 -18.42 -0.45 35.98
N VAL A 20 -17.96 -1.70 35.97
CA VAL A 20 -16.80 -2.12 35.16
C VAL A 20 -17.11 -2.01 33.66
N ALA A 21 -18.30 -2.41 33.23
CA ALA A 21 -18.72 -2.29 31.84
C ALA A 21 -18.78 -0.83 31.37
N ILE A 22 -19.38 0.06 32.18
CA ILE A 22 -19.40 1.51 31.90
C ILE A 22 -17.98 2.07 31.89
N GLY A 23 -17.14 1.70 32.85
CA GLY A 23 -15.74 2.12 32.88
C GLY A 23 -14.97 1.72 31.62
N ALA A 24 -15.14 0.48 31.16
CA ALA A 24 -14.55 0.00 29.92
C ALA A 24 -15.04 0.79 28.69
N ILE A 25 -16.35 1.10 28.61
CA ILE A 25 -16.91 1.91 27.53
C ILE A 25 -16.33 3.33 27.54
N VAL A 26 -16.23 3.97 28.70
CA VAL A 26 -15.66 5.32 28.82
C VAL A 26 -14.20 5.35 28.38
N ILE A 27 -13.40 4.38 28.84
CA ILE A 27 -11.99 4.25 28.43
C ILE A 27 -11.88 4.05 26.92
N ALA A 28 -12.71 3.17 26.34
CA ALA A 28 -12.72 2.90 24.90
C ALA A 28 -13.12 4.15 24.09
N LEU A 29 -14.10 4.93 24.55
CA LEU A 29 -14.53 6.16 23.90
C LEU A 29 -13.43 7.24 23.94
N LEU A 30 -12.78 7.43 25.09
CA LEU A 30 -11.67 8.39 25.22
C LEU A 30 -10.50 8.01 24.32
N TYR A 31 -10.15 6.72 24.27
CA TYR A 31 -9.10 6.22 23.39
C TYR A 31 -9.45 6.43 21.92
N THR A 32 -10.68 6.09 21.52
CA THR A 32 -11.14 6.26 20.13
C THR A 32 -11.21 7.72 19.71
N ALA A 33 -11.61 8.62 20.62
CA ALA A 33 -11.71 10.06 20.35
C ALA A 33 -10.35 10.74 20.16
N THR A 34 -9.30 10.20 20.78
CA THR A 34 -7.93 10.74 20.71
C THR A 34 -7.05 10.05 19.67
N ALA A 35 -7.51 8.94 19.10
CA ALA A 35 -6.79 8.21 18.06
C ALA A 35 -6.64 9.06 16.77
N THR A 36 -5.41 9.15 16.27
CA THR A 36 -5.11 9.85 15.02
C THR A 36 -5.80 9.16 13.84
N ARG A 37 -6.52 9.94 13.03
CA ARG A 37 -7.15 9.44 11.81
C ARG A 37 -6.08 9.12 10.76
N MET A 38 -6.16 7.94 10.18
CA MET A 38 -5.27 7.49 9.10
C MET A 38 -6.08 7.34 7.82
N TYR A 39 -5.61 7.93 6.73
CA TYR A 39 -6.21 7.90 5.41
C TYR A 39 -5.29 7.16 4.45
N GLN A 40 -5.85 6.24 3.67
CA GLN A 40 -5.11 5.50 2.67
C GLN A 40 -5.55 5.94 1.27
N SER A 41 -4.57 6.23 0.42
CA SER A 41 -4.77 6.43 -1.01
C SER A 41 -4.08 5.29 -1.76
N SER A 42 -4.66 4.87 -2.89
CA SER A 42 -4.12 3.79 -3.72
C SER A 42 -4.14 4.14 -5.20
N ALA A 43 -3.13 3.69 -5.94
CA ALA A 43 -3.05 3.76 -7.39
C ALA A 43 -2.76 2.38 -7.98
N ARG A 44 -3.22 2.13 -9.20
CA ARG A 44 -2.95 0.90 -9.94
C ARG A 44 -2.06 1.20 -11.12
N LEU A 45 -1.11 0.32 -11.36
CA LEU A 45 -0.20 0.35 -12.48
C LEU A 45 -0.32 -0.97 -13.22
N PHE A 46 -0.57 -0.89 -14.53
CA PHE A 46 -0.60 -2.05 -15.41
C PHE A 46 0.73 -2.14 -16.15
N VAL A 47 1.35 -3.32 -16.11
CA VAL A 47 2.62 -3.58 -16.79
C VAL A 47 2.35 -4.31 -18.10
N THR A 48 2.79 -3.70 -19.19
CA THR A 48 2.70 -4.26 -20.55
C THR A 48 4.08 -4.58 -21.07
N THR A 49 4.19 -5.69 -21.80
CA THR A 49 5.39 -6.07 -22.54
C THR A 49 5.10 -5.98 -24.03
N SER A 50 6.02 -5.38 -24.77
CA SER A 50 5.94 -5.21 -26.22
C SER A 50 6.59 -6.45 -26.83
N GLN A 51 5.84 -7.52 -27.06
CA GLN A 51 6.34 -8.69 -27.78
C GLN A 51 5.89 -8.67 -29.25
N SER A 52 6.84 -8.90 -30.16
CA SER A 52 6.61 -9.12 -31.58
C SER A 52 6.56 -10.62 -31.88
N GLY A 53 5.38 -11.26 -31.78
CA GLY A 53 5.16 -12.64 -32.23
C GLY A 53 4.10 -13.44 -31.44
N ASN A 54 3.19 -14.12 -32.15
CA ASN A 54 2.01 -14.80 -31.57
C ASN A 54 2.30 -16.15 -30.87
N SER A 55 3.44 -16.79 -31.14
CA SER A 55 3.84 -18.05 -30.48
C SER A 55 4.43 -17.86 -29.08
N ASP A 56 4.74 -16.61 -28.69
CA ASP A 56 5.41 -16.27 -27.45
C ASP A 56 4.46 -15.76 -26.34
N ALA A 57 3.14 -15.67 -26.60
CA ALA A 57 2.21 -15.04 -25.67
C ALA A 57 2.14 -15.70 -24.28
N TYR A 58 2.23 -17.04 -24.20
CA TYR A 58 2.25 -17.75 -22.92
C TYR A 58 3.57 -17.55 -22.16
N GLN A 59 4.71 -17.56 -22.88
CA GLN A 59 6.01 -17.27 -22.28
C GLN A 59 6.13 -15.79 -21.89
N GLY A 60 5.57 -14.88 -22.68
CA GLY A 60 5.47 -13.45 -22.39
C GLY A 60 4.60 -13.16 -21.18
N GLY A 61 3.52 -13.92 -20.97
CA GLY A 61 2.70 -13.86 -19.76
C GLY A 61 3.48 -14.24 -18.51
N LEU A 62 4.15 -15.39 -18.50
CA LEU A 62 4.99 -15.84 -17.39
C LEU A 62 6.17 -14.88 -17.12
N PHE A 63 6.80 -14.38 -18.18
CA PHE A 63 7.86 -13.38 -18.06
C PHE A 63 7.34 -12.08 -17.44
N SER A 64 6.18 -11.59 -17.88
CA SER A 64 5.56 -10.39 -17.32
C SER A 64 5.18 -10.55 -15.85
N GLU A 65 4.68 -11.72 -15.45
CA GLU A 65 4.33 -12.03 -14.06
C GLU A 65 5.58 -12.04 -13.14
N GLN A 66 6.69 -12.62 -13.60
CA GLN A 66 7.96 -12.60 -12.85
C GLN A 66 8.53 -11.18 -12.72
N ARG A 67 8.48 -10.38 -13.80
CA ARG A 67 8.95 -8.98 -13.79
C ARG A 67 8.12 -8.11 -12.86
N VAL A 68 6.80 -8.29 -12.85
CA VAL A 68 5.87 -7.55 -11.98
C VAL A 68 6.19 -7.79 -10.50
N LYS A 69 6.58 -9.01 -10.11
CA LYS A 69 7.07 -9.30 -8.76
C LYS A 69 8.37 -8.54 -8.43
N SER A 70 9.32 -8.48 -9.35
CA SER A 70 10.55 -7.68 -9.19
C SER A 70 10.25 -6.17 -9.09
N TYR A 71 9.31 -5.66 -9.90
CA TYR A 71 8.88 -4.27 -9.88
C TYR A 71 8.21 -3.87 -8.56
N ALA A 72 7.43 -4.77 -7.95
CA ALA A 72 6.86 -4.53 -6.63
C ALA A 72 7.95 -4.38 -5.55
N SER A 73 9.02 -5.19 -5.62
CA SER A 73 10.17 -5.05 -4.73
C SER A 73 10.93 -3.73 -4.95
N LEU A 74 11.06 -3.29 -6.21
CA LEU A 74 11.70 -2.01 -6.53
C LEU A 74 10.89 -0.80 -6.06
N LEU A 75 9.55 -0.87 -6.16
CA LEU A 75 8.64 0.17 -5.63
C LEU A 75 8.76 0.37 -4.13
N ASN A 76 9.00 -0.73 -3.39
CA ASN A 76 9.23 -0.68 -1.94
C ASN A 76 10.69 -0.28 -1.59
N GLY A 77 11.53 -0.04 -2.60
CA GLY A 77 12.93 0.33 -2.42
C GLY A 77 13.13 1.82 -2.07
N GLU A 78 14.28 2.11 -1.47
CA GLU A 78 14.67 3.47 -1.06
C GLU A 78 14.89 4.41 -2.25
N GLU A 79 15.26 3.88 -3.42
CA GLU A 79 15.49 4.65 -4.64
C GLU A 79 14.22 5.40 -5.11
N ILE A 80 13.07 4.73 -5.10
CA ILE A 80 11.80 5.37 -5.46
C ILE A 80 11.41 6.43 -4.44
N SER A 81 11.63 6.15 -3.16
CA SER A 81 11.33 7.11 -2.09
C SER A 81 12.21 8.37 -2.21
N ARG A 82 13.49 8.21 -2.54
CA ARG A 82 14.41 9.34 -2.79
C ARG A 82 13.97 10.18 -3.99
N ARG A 83 13.60 9.55 -5.10
CA ARG A 83 13.15 10.29 -6.30
C ARG A 83 11.82 11.01 -6.08
N VAL A 84 10.92 10.45 -5.27
CA VAL A 84 9.67 11.13 -4.89
C VAL A 84 9.95 12.32 -3.97
N ASP A 85 10.91 12.18 -3.06
CA ASP A 85 11.39 13.25 -2.19
C ASP A 85 11.98 14.41 -3.01
N GLU A 86 12.82 14.11 -4.00
CA GLU A 86 13.38 15.08 -4.95
C GLU A 86 12.30 15.78 -5.81
N GLU A 87 11.32 15.05 -6.33
CA GLU A 87 10.25 15.61 -7.16
C GLU A 87 9.31 16.53 -6.36
N LEU A 88 8.99 16.15 -5.12
CA LEU A 88 8.04 16.88 -4.27
C LEU A 88 8.70 17.87 -3.31
N ASN A 89 10.04 17.87 -3.22
CA ASN A 89 10.84 18.67 -2.28
C ASN A 89 10.30 18.53 -0.84
N LEU A 90 10.24 17.29 -0.33
CA LEU A 90 9.72 17.05 1.01
C LEU A 90 10.83 17.23 2.06
N ASP A 91 10.48 17.76 3.24
CA ASP A 91 11.41 17.82 4.39
C ASP A 91 11.43 16.50 5.19
N VAL A 92 11.22 15.36 4.51
CA VAL A 92 10.99 14.07 5.16
C VAL A 92 12.01 13.06 4.69
N SER A 93 12.68 12.37 5.61
CA SER A 93 13.67 11.35 5.24
C SER A 93 13.08 10.31 4.27
N PRO A 94 13.80 9.93 3.19
CA PRO A 94 13.37 8.90 2.25
C PRO A 94 13.00 7.57 2.93
N ARG A 95 13.64 7.24 4.05
CA ARG A 95 13.34 6.04 4.85
C ARG A 95 11.97 6.11 5.52
N VAL A 96 11.57 7.29 5.98
CA VAL A 96 10.25 7.52 6.57
C VAL A 96 9.19 7.42 5.46
N LEU A 97 9.45 7.99 4.28
CA LEU A 97 8.55 7.86 3.14
C LEU A 97 8.41 6.41 2.67
N ALA A 98 9.52 5.67 2.58
CA ALA A 98 9.52 4.25 2.23
C ALA A 98 8.65 3.41 3.18
N SER A 99 8.66 3.72 4.48
CA SER A 99 7.84 2.99 5.46
C SER A 99 6.33 3.24 5.32
N LYS A 100 5.92 4.33 4.64
CA LYS A 100 4.52 4.64 4.34
C LYS A 100 4.05 4.00 3.04
N ILE A 101 4.97 3.64 2.14
CA ILE A 101 4.66 3.04 0.83
C ILE A 101 4.47 1.53 0.99
N LYS A 102 3.35 1.02 0.48
CA LYS A 102 3.12 -0.40 0.31
C LYS A 102 2.80 -0.68 -1.15
N ALA A 103 3.70 -1.38 -1.82
CA ALA A 103 3.48 -1.92 -3.16
C ALA A 103 3.29 -3.44 -3.12
N SER A 104 2.25 -3.91 -3.80
CA SER A 104 1.94 -5.34 -3.94
C SER A 104 1.40 -5.63 -5.34
N VAL A 105 1.63 -6.85 -5.81
CA VAL A 105 1.02 -7.35 -7.04
C VAL A 105 -0.38 -7.88 -6.71
N GLU A 106 -1.39 -7.56 -7.52
CA GLU A 106 -2.71 -8.18 -7.36
C GLU A 106 -2.63 -9.66 -7.78
N PRO A 107 -3.20 -10.60 -6.99
CA PRO A 107 -3.09 -12.04 -7.25
C PRO A 107 -3.45 -12.42 -8.68
N ASP A 108 -2.62 -13.25 -9.31
CA ASP A 108 -2.81 -13.75 -10.67
C ASP A 108 -2.93 -12.66 -11.76
N THR A 109 -2.34 -11.49 -11.53
CA THR A 109 -2.34 -10.37 -12.48
C THR A 109 -0.96 -9.74 -12.69
N VAL A 110 -0.88 -8.88 -13.72
CA VAL A 110 0.24 -7.95 -13.97
C VAL A 110 -0.04 -6.54 -13.45
N VAL A 111 -0.98 -6.40 -12.52
CA VAL A 111 -1.37 -5.12 -11.90
C VAL A 111 -0.58 -4.94 -10.60
N LEU A 112 0.18 -3.84 -10.52
CA LEU A 112 0.76 -3.39 -9.27
C LEU A 112 -0.19 -2.40 -8.60
N ARG A 113 -0.41 -2.62 -7.31
CA ARG A 113 -1.14 -1.71 -6.44
C ARG A 113 -0.15 -1.01 -5.53
N ILE A 114 -0.13 0.31 -5.59
CA ILE A 114 0.57 1.18 -4.65
C ILE A 114 -0.47 1.68 -3.65
N SER A 115 -0.15 1.64 -2.36
CA SER A 115 -0.95 2.24 -1.30
C SER A 115 -0.06 3.05 -0.37
N ILE A 116 -0.47 4.27 -0.06
CA ILE A 116 0.22 5.15 0.89
C ILE A 116 -0.80 5.59 1.93
N THR A 117 -0.41 5.48 3.20
CA THR A 117 -1.23 5.88 4.34
C THR A 117 -0.64 7.13 5.00
N ASP A 118 -1.46 8.16 5.17
CA ASP A 118 -1.09 9.40 5.85
C ASP A 118 -2.24 9.94 6.71
N THR A 119 -1.92 10.83 7.65
CA THR A 119 -2.90 11.56 8.47
C THR A 119 -3.70 12.59 7.69
N SER A 120 -3.17 13.07 6.56
CA SER A 120 -3.86 13.96 5.64
C SER A 120 -4.34 13.20 4.39
N PRO A 121 -5.64 13.22 4.06
CA PRO A 121 -6.13 12.59 2.84
C PRO A 121 -5.56 13.24 1.56
N ALA A 122 -5.28 14.56 1.62
CA ALA A 122 -4.66 15.27 0.52
C ALA A 122 -3.21 14.85 0.30
N GLU A 123 -2.44 14.68 1.37
CA GLU A 123 -1.05 14.19 1.28
C GLU A 123 -0.99 12.73 0.84
N ALA A 124 -1.85 11.87 1.39
CA ALA A 124 -1.93 10.47 0.95
C ALA A 124 -2.14 10.39 -0.57
N LYS A 125 -3.07 11.19 -1.12
CA LYS A 125 -3.32 11.27 -2.56
C LYS A 125 -2.14 11.83 -3.33
N ARG A 126 -1.56 12.95 -2.87
CA ARG A 126 -0.42 13.63 -3.51
C ARG A 126 0.78 12.69 -3.63
N LEU A 127 1.16 12.06 -2.52
CA LEU A 127 2.26 11.10 -2.46
C LEU A 127 1.98 9.91 -3.38
N THR A 128 0.78 9.32 -3.32
CA THR A 128 0.46 8.14 -4.14
C THR A 128 0.60 8.44 -5.63
N GLN A 129 0.11 9.61 -6.06
CA GLN A 129 0.17 10.03 -7.46
C GLN A 129 1.62 10.32 -7.90
N ALA A 130 2.39 11.01 -7.07
CA ALA A 130 3.81 11.28 -7.36
C ALA A 130 4.62 9.98 -7.44
N THR A 131 4.43 9.06 -6.49
CA THR A 131 5.09 7.74 -6.50
C THR A 131 4.76 6.96 -7.77
N ALA A 132 3.49 6.94 -8.20
CA ALA A 132 3.11 6.28 -9.44
C ALA A 132 3.80 6.91 -10.67
N GLN A 133 3.85 8.24 -10.76
CA GLN A 133 4.49 8.95 -11.87
C GLN A 133 6.01 8.73 -11.91
N VAL A 134 6.68 8.85 -10.76
CA VAL A 134 8.11 8.59 -10.62
C VAL A 134 8.42 7.15 -11.00
N PHE A 135 7.60 6.19 -10.57
CA PHE A 135 7.82 4.79 -10.91
C PHE A 135 7.67 4.50 -12.41
N VAL A 136 6.68 5.10 -13.08
CA VAL A 136 6.54 4.99 -14.54
C VAL A 136 7.79 5.51 -15.27
N LYS A 137 8.33 6.67 -14.84
CA LYS A 137 9.60 7.21 -15.38
C LYS A 137 10.77 6.25 -15.12
N TYR A 138 10.88 5.75 -13.89
CA TYR A 138 11.96 4.83 -13.48
C TYR A 138 11.95 3.52 -14.27
N VAL A 139 10.78 2.90 -14.48
CA VAL A 139 10.67 1.68 -15.29
C VAL A 139 11.05 1.97 -16.74
N ALA A 140 10.65 3.10 -17.30
CA ALA A 140 11.05 3.49 -18.66
C ALA A 140 12.57 3.66 -18.79
N GLU A 141 13.24 4.27 -17.81
CA GLU A 141 14.71 4.39 -17.77
C GLU A 141 15.38 3.01 -17.65
N LEU A 142 14.92 2.17 -16.73
CA LEU A 142 15.51 0.86 -16.45
C LEU A 142 15.39 -0.10 -17.64
N GLU A 143 14.29 -0.01 -18.37
CA GLU A 143 13.98 -0.90 -19.48
C GLU A 143 14.47 -0.39 -20.83
N THR A 144 14.92 0.86 -20.93
CA THR A 144 15.45 1.42 -22.19
C THR A 144 16.93 1.05 -22.35
N PRO A 145 17.29 0.17 -23.30
CA PRO A 145 18.69 -0.18 -23.52
C PRO A 145 19.48 1.01 -24.07
N PRO A 146 20.81 1.10 -23.81
CA PRO A 146 21.65 2.16 -24.36
C PRO A 146 21.51 2.23 -25.89
N GLY A 147 21.15 3.40 -26.43
CA GLY A 147 21.01 3.63 -27.87
C GLY A 147 19.64 3.31 -28.48
N LYS A 148 18.60 3.02 -27.68
CA LYS A 148 17.21 2.89 -28.16
C LYS A 148 16.28 3.92 -27.50
N SER A 149 15.20 4.29 -28.17
CA SER A 149 14.21 5.27 -27.68
C SER A 149 12.91 4.65 -27.14
N ALA A 150 12.80 3.32 -27.13
CA ALA A 150 11.60 2.61 -26.68
C ALA A 150 11.95 1.41 -25.79
N ALA A 151 11.39 1.42 -24.58
CA ALA A 151 11.44 0.31 -23.64
C ALA A 151 10.53 -0.86 -24.12
N PRO A 152 11.00 -2.11 -24.04
CA PRO A 152 10.19 -3.29 -24.33
C PRO A 152 9.12 -3.50 -23.27
N VAL A 153 9.30 -2.99 -22.04
CA VAL A 153 8.31 -3.06 -20.95
C VAL A 153 7.87 -1.66 -20.54
N LYS A 154 6.57 -1.46 -20.36
CA LYS A 154 5.97 -0.17 -19.98
C LYS A 154 5.00 -0.35 -18.81
N ALA A 155 5.11 0.52 -17.81
CA ALA A 155 4.11 0.66 -16.77
C ALA A 155 3.18 1.84 -17.11
N SER A 156 1.87 1.66 -16.94
CA SER A 156 0.87 2.72 -17.15
C SER A 156 -0.08 2.81 -15.97
N ILE A 157 -0.43 4.02 -15.55
CA ILE A 157 -1.43 4.26 -14.49
C ILE A 157 -2.82 3.92 -15.04
N VAL A 158 -3.62 3.17 -14.27
CA VAL A 158 -4.98 2.74 -14.63
C VAL A 158 -5.98 3.09 -13.52
#